data_AF-E3SA76-F1
#
_entry.id   AF-E3SA76-F1
#
_cell.length_a   1.000
_cell.length_b   1.000
_cell.length_c   1.000
_cell.angle_alpha   90.00
_cell.angle_beta   90.00
_cell.angle_gamma   90.00
#
_symmetry.space_group_name_H-M   'P 1'
#
loop_
_entity.id
_entity.type
_entity.pdbx_description
1 polymer ?
#
loop_
_entity_poly.entity_id
_entity_poly.type
_entity_poly.pdbx_seq_one_letter_code
_entity_poly.pdbx_strand_id
1 'polypeptide(L)'
;MCQYWKKMHTCNHQSDRPYIEMCRPGFLSNTVCPDIGEDDKPRPSHFPCYPCIKLEARAETEAQARLDEDAIAKAYEARERAVKEKQAAELRAKEERVRREARDKAIKEREAEQRVKREKEEQERKVGKEGGTWVETLGNKKPKGRKSGSVVGLPVAAPNTPTAIM
;
A
#
# COMPACT_ATOMS: atom_id res chain seq x y z
N MET A 1 -39.77 46.75 -44.48
CA MET A 1 -38.47 47.40 -44.17
C MET A 1 -37.59 46.37 -43.46
N CYS A 2 -36.28 46.55 -43.41
CA CYS A 2 -35.44 45.66 -42.61
C CYS A 2 -35.82 45.80 -41.12
N GLN A 3 -35.69 44.72 -40.35
CA GLN A 3 -36.03 44.71 -38.92
C GLN A 3 -34.96 43.99 -38.11
N TYR A 4 -34.58 44.57 -36.97
CA TYR A 4 -33.80 43.89 -35.97
C TYR A 4 -34.70 43.06 -35.06
N TRP A 5 -34.25 41.88 -34.68
CA TRP A 5 -34.95 41.02 -33.73
C TRP A 5 -33.95 40.23 -32.88
N LYS A 6 -34.37 39.83 -31.69
CA LYS A 6 -33.57 39.00 -30.78
C LYS A 6 -34.17 37.61 -30.63
N LYS A 7 -33.32 36.63 -30.37
CA LYS A 7 -33.76 35.28 -29.99
C LYS A 7 -34.00 35.22 -28.50
N MET A 8 -35.03 34.48 -28.09
CA MET A 8 -35.20 33.99 -26.73
C MET A 8 -34.72 32.54 -26.67
N HIS A 9 -33.61 32.29 -25.98
CA HIS A 9 -33.05 30.96 -25.80
C HIS A 9 -33.89 30.11 -24.85
N THR A 10 -33.74 28.79 -24.91
CA THR A 10 -34.43 27.84 -24.00
C THR A 10 -34.10 28.07 -22.54
N CYS A 11 -32.95 28.67 -22.26
CA CYS A 11 -32.51 29.11 -20.94
C CYS A 11 -33.09 30.49 -20.52
N ASN A 12 -34.10 31.02 -21.23
CA ASN A 12 -34.73 32.33 -21.02
C ASN A 12 -33.80 33.55 -21.12
N HIS A 13 -32.62 33.38 -21.72
CA HIS A 13 -31.72 34.48 -22.04
C HIS A 13 -32.06 35.02 -23.43
N GLN A 14 -31.99 36.34 -23.60
CA GLN A 14 -32.02 36.93 -24.94
C GLN A 14 -30.65 36.79 -25.60
N SER A 15 -30.63 36.71 -26.93
CA SER A 15 -29.37 36.74 -27.68
C SER A 15 -28.68 38.10 -27.51
N ASP A 16 -27.39 38.09 -27.17
CA ASP A 16 -26.58 39.32 -27.00
C ASP A 16 -26.53 40.14 -28.29
N ARG A 17 -26.46 39.46 -29.44
CA ARG A 17 -26.38 40.09 -30.77
C ARG A 17 -27.77 40.10 -31.44
N PRO A 18 -28.27 41.25 -31.90
CA PRO A 18 -29.49 41.31 -32.67
C PRO A 18 -29.28 40.67 -34.04
N TYR A 19 -30.30 39.98 -34.52
CA TYR A 19 -30.39 39.44 -35.87
C TYR A 19 -31.11 40.45 -36.75
N ILE A 20 -30.82 40.43 -38.05
CA ILE A 20 -31.49 41.26 -39.04
C ILE A 20 -32.35 40.41 -39.95
N GLU A 21 -33.64 40.75 -40.05
CA GLU A 21 -34.51 40.31 -41.12
C GLU A 21 -34.48 41.36 -42.22
N MET A 22 -33.87 41.01 -43.36
CA MET A 22 -33.78 41.92 -44.50
C MET A 22 -35.10 41.93 -45.28
N CYS A 23 -35.51 43.11 -45.72
CA CYS A 23 -36.60 43.20 -46.70
C CYS A 23 -36.16 42.61 -48.05
N ARG A 24 -37.12 42.24 -48.90
CA ARG A 24 -36.84 41.64 -50.22
C ARG A 24 -35.85 42.47 -51.08
N PRO A 25 -35.97 43.81 -51.18
CA PRO A 25 -34.96 44.62 -51.87
C PRO A 25 -33.58 44.50 -51.24
N GLY A 26 -33.47 44.65 -49.91
CA GLY A 26 -32.19 44.59 -49.21
C GLY A 26 -31.49 43.24 -49.28
N PHE A 27 -32.25 42.15 -49.36
CA PHE A 27 -31.71 40.82 -49.61
C PHE A 27 -31.07 40.70 -51.00
N LEU A 28 -31.67 41.31 -52.03
CA LEU A 28 -31.16 41.28 -53.41
C LEU A 28 -29.98 42.22 -53.63
N SER A 29 -29.97 43.38 -52.99
CA SER A 29 -28.90 44.38 -53.13
C SER A 29 -27.78 44.27 -52.09
N ASN A 30 -27.95 43.41 -51.08
CA ASN A 30 -27.09 43.33 -49.89
C ASN A 30 -26.90 44.69 -49.19
N THR A 31 -27.94 45.53 -49.24
CA THR A 31 -27.96 46.85 -48.58
C THR A 31 -29.13 46.92 -47.61
N VAL A 32 -28.89 47.45 -46.42
CA VAL A 32 -29.94 47.61 -45.40
C VAL A 32 -30.72 48.90 -45.60
N CYS A 33 -31.99 48.92 -45.17
CA CYS A 33 -32.75 50.16 -45.12
C CYS A 33 -32.07 51.17 -44.18
N PRO A 34 -32.12 52.48 -44.47
CA PRO A 34 -31.58 53.51 -43.57
C PRO A 34 -32.31 53.56 -42.22
N ASP A 35 -33.64 53.37 -42.24
CA ASP A 35 -34.46 53.27 -41.03
C ASP A 35 -34.80 51.80 -40.78
N ILE A 36 -34.08 51.16 -39.86
CA ILE A 36 -34.33 49.78 -39.45
C ILE A 36 -35.15 49.81 -38.16
N GLY A 37 -36.33 49.19 -38.17
CA GLY A 37 -37.15 49.03 -36.97
C GLY A 37 -36.63 47.92 -36.07
N GLU A 38 -36.99 47.95 -34.79
CA GLU A 38 -36.75 46.84 -33.84
C GLU A 38 -38.07 46.10 -33.57
N ASP A 39 -38.00 44.76 -33.58
CA ASP A 39 -39.11 43.88 -33.22
C ASP A 39 -39.12 43.71 -31.69
N ASP A 40 -40.18 44.21 -31.05
CA ASP A 40 -40.35 44.16 -29.59
C ASP A 40 -40.51 42.73 -29.05
N LYS A 41 -40.84 41.76 -29.92
CA LYS A 41 -41.11 40.38 -29.51
C LYS A 41 -39.93 39.46 -29.86
N PRO A 42 -39.19 38.96 -28.86
CA PRO A 42 -38.14 37.99 -29.10
C PRO A 42 -38.70 36.72 -29.72
N ARG A 43 -37.99 36.17 -30.70
CA ARG A 43 -38.39 34.92 -31.37
C ARG A 43 -37.81 33.71 -30.62
N PRO A 44 -38.56 32.63 -30.45
CA PRO A 44 -38.06 31.47 -29.73
C PRO A 44 -36.88 30.82 -30.48
N SER A 45 -35.84 30.46 -29.73
CA SER A 45 -34.72 29.63 -30.18
C SER A 45 -34.90 28.20 -29.67
N HIS A 46 -34.49 27.25 -30.51
CA HIS A 46 -34.50 25.83 -30.17
C HIS A 46 -33.27 25.42 -29.33
N PHE A 47 -32.31 26.33 -29.16
CA PHE A 47 -31.04 26.08 -28.48
C PHE A 47 -30.85 27.00 -27.26
N PRO A 48 -30.14 26.52 -26.22
CA PRO A 48 -29.66 27.35 -25.12
C PRO A 48 -28.66 28.40 -25.63
N CYS A 49 -28.41 29.44 -24.83
CA CYS A 49 -27.43 30.46 -25.20
C CYS A 49 -26.01 29.89 -25.08
N TYR A 50 -25.07 30.44 -25.87
CA TYR A 50 -23.68 30.01 -25.86
C TYR A 50 -23.02 30.06 -24.47
N PRO A 51 -23.26 31.08 -23.62
CA PRO A 51 -22.78 31.07 -22.24
C PRO A 51 -23.22 29.85 -21.43
N CYS A 52 -24.50 29.44 -21.53
CA CYS A 52 -25.01 28.26 -20.83
C CYS A 52 -24.34 26.97 -21.35
N ILE A 53 -24.24 26.81 -22.67
CA ILE A 53 -23.56 25.65 -23.29
C ILE A 53 -22.10 25.57 -22.81
N LYS A 54 -21.41 26.70 -22.75
CA LYS A 54 -20.01 26.76 -22.31
C LYS A 54 -19.85 26.38 -20.82
N LEU A 55 -20.81 26.79 -19.98
CA LEU A 55 -20.80 26.43 -18.56
C LEU A 55 -21.09 24.94 -18.34
N GLU A 56 -22.06 24.39 -19.07
CA GLU A 56 -22.36 22.95 -19.03
C GLU A 56 -21.15 22.13 -19.47
N ALA A 57 -20.53 22.48 -20.61
CA ALA A 57 -19.32 21.81 -21.08
C ALA A 57 -18.19 21.87 -20.05
N ARG A 58 -18.00 23.01 -19.36
CA ARG A 58 -17.00 23.11 -18.29
C ARG A 58 -17.36 22.19 -17.12
N ALA A 59 -18.61 22.21 -16.67
CA ALA A 59 -19.06 21.38 -15.56
C ALA A 59 -18.90 19.88 -15.87
N GLU A 60 -19.19 19.45 -17.10
CA GLU A 60 -18.94 18.08 -17.55
C GLU A 60 -17.46 17.71 -17.52
N THR A 61 -16.57 18.59 -18.00
CA THR A 61 -15.13 18.34 -17.95
C THR A 61 -14.59 18.26 -16.52
N GLU A 62 -15.07 19.12 -15.63
CA GLU A 62 -14.69 19.10 -14.22
C GLU A 62 -15.22 17.84 -13.51
N ALA A 63 -16.44 17.41 -13.83
CA ALA A 63 -17.01 16.17 -13.30
C ALA A 63 -16.20 14.95 -13.76
N GLN A 64 -15.81 14.90 -15.04
CA GLN A 64 -14.98 13.81 -15.56
C GLN A 64 -13.61 13.78 -14.88
N ALA A 65 -12.95 14.93 -14.72
CA ALA A 65 -11.67 15.01 -14.04
C ALA A 65 -11.74 14.48 -12.60
N ARG A 66 -12.80 14.81 -11.85
CA ARG A 66 -13.03 14.28 -10.49
C ARG A 66 -13.19 12.77 -10.47
N LEU A 67 -13.93 12.20 -11.42
CA LEU A 67 -14.10 10.75 -11.52
C LEU A 67 -12.76 10.05 -11.82
N ASP A 68 -11.94 10.65 -12.66
CA ASP A 68 -10.61 10.13 -12.99
C ASP A 68 -9.66 10.20 -11.78
N GLU A 69 -9.68 11.31 -11.03
CA GLU A 69 -8.92 11.45 -9.77
C GLU A 69 -9.35 10.42 -8.73
N ASP A 70 -10.66 10.23 -8.53
CA ASP A 70 -11.22 9.23 -7.62
C ASP A 70 -10.82 7.80 -8.04
N ALA A 71 -10.79 7.52 -9.35
CA ALA A 71 -10.36 6.23 -9.87
C ALA A 71 -8.87 5.98 -9.58
N ILE A 72 -8.01 6.99 -9.77
CA ILE A 72 -6.59 6.92 -9.45
C ILE A 72 -6.38 6.71 -7.94
N ALA A 73 -7.08 7.46 -7.10
CA ALA A 73 -6.99 7.33 -5.65
C ALA A 73 -7.40 5.92 -5.18
N LYS A 74 -8.51 5.39 -5.68
CA LYS A 74 -8.96 4.02 -5.38
C LYS A 74 -7.96 2.96 -5.85
N ALA A 75 -7.38 3.14 -7.03
CA ALA A 75 -6.36 2.23 -7.54
C ALA A 75 -5.09 2.24 -6.67
N TYR A 76 -4.69 3.42 -6.18
CA TYR A 76 -3.56 3.56 -5.27
C TYR A 76 -3.83 2.90 -3.92
N GLU A 77 -4.99 3.15 -3.31
CA GLU A 77 -5.40 2.49 -2.06
C GLU A 77 -5.46 0.96 -2.20
N ALA A 78 -5.99 0.45 -3.30
CA ALA A 78 -6.04 -0.98 -3.56
C ALA A 78 -4.64 -1.60 -3.63
N ARG A 79 -3.69 -0.90 -4.27
CA ARG A 79 -2.28 -1.33 -4.31
C ARG A 79 -1.67 -1.34 -2.92
N GLU A 80 -1.87 -0.29 -2.12
CA GLU A 80 -1.35 -0.24 -0.75
C GLU A 80 -1.91 -1.36 0.12
N ARG A 81 -3.22 -1.62 0.04
CA ARG A 81 -3.86 -2.72 0.78
C ARG A 81 -3.28 -4.07 0.37
N ALA A 82 -3.10 -4.30 -0.94
CA ALA A 82 -2.50 -5.53 -1.44
C ALA A 82 -1.04 -5.72 -0.97
N VAL A 83 -0.24 -4.64 -0.91
CA VAL A 83 1.13 -4.70 -0.38
C VAL A 83 1.13 -5.01 1.12
N LYS A 84 0.28 -4.34 1.91
CA LYS A 84 0.15 -4.60 3.35
C LYS A 84 -0.28 -6.03 3.62
N GLU A 85 -1.23 -6.56 2.85
CA GLU A 85 -1.69 -7.94 2.98
C GLU A 85 -0.59 -8.96 2.63
N LYS A 86 0.18 -8.71 1.56
CA LYS A 86 1.33 -9.55 1.20
C LYS A 86 2.38 -9.59 2.30
N GLN A 87 2.73 -8.43 2.87
CA GLN A 87 3.67 -8.35 3.99
C GLN A 87 3.15 -9.11 5.22
N ALA A 88 1.87 -8.94 5.57
CA ALA A 88 1.25 -9.65 6.68
C ALA A 88 1.18 -11.16 6.45
N ALA A 89 0.92 -11.61 5.21
CA ALA A 89 0.95 -13.02 4.86
C ALA A 89 2.37 -13.60 4.95
N GLU A 90 3.38 -12.87 4.51
CA GLU A 90 4.78 -13.29 4.61
C GLU A 90 5.23 -13.43 6.07
N LEU A 91 4.88 -12.48 6.94
CA LEU A 91 5.16 -12.58 8.37
C LEU A 91 4.48 -13.79 9.01
N ARG A 92 3.19 -14.02 8.71
CA ARG A 92 2.47 -15.21 9.17
C ARG A 92 3.12 -16.52 8.69
N ALA A 93 3.58 -16.55 7.44
CA ALA A 93 4.27 -17.72 6.88
C ALA A 93 5.63 -17.97 7.56
N LYS A 94 6.37 -16.91 7.89
CA LYS A 94 7.63 -16.99 8.67
C LYS A 94 7.36 -17.53 10.07
N GLU A 95 6.37 -16.99 10.78
CA GLU A 95 5.99 -17.46 12.12
C GLU A 95 5.56 -18.93 12.12
N GLU A 96 4.77 -19.34 11.12
CA GLU A 96 4.36 -20.74 11.01
C GLU A 96 5.54 -21.67 10.76
N ARG A 97 6.50 -21.26 9.92
CA ARG A 97 7.73 -22.02 9.68
C ARG A 97 8.52 -22.20 10.98
N VAL A 98 8.71 -21.12 11.74
CA VAL A 98 9.39 -21.16 13.05
C VAL A 98 8.65 -22.10 14.01
N ARG A 99 7.31 -22.07 14.06
CA ARG A 99 6.54 -23.00 14.89
C ARG A 99 6.72 -24.45 14.48
N ARG A 100 6.76 -24.76 13.18
CA ARG A 100 6.99 -26.13 12.69
C ARG A 100 8.40 -26.61 13.03
N GLU A 101 9.42 -25.79 12.76
CA GLU A 101 10.81 -26.11 13.08
C GLU A 101 11.03 -26.31 14.59
N ALA A 102 10.38 -25.51 15.44
CA ALA A 102 10.43 -25.69 16.89
C ALA A 102 9.81 -27.02 17.34
N ARG A 103 8.67 -27.41 16.74
CA ARG A 103 8.04 -28.72 17.01
C ARG A 103 8.93 -29.88 16.57
N ASP A 104 9.50 -29.79 15.37
CA ASP A 104 10.37 -30.84 14.82
C ASP A 104 11.66 -30.99 15.63
N LYS A 105 12.24 -29.87 16.09
CA LYS A 105 13.42 -29.89 16.96
C LYS A 105 13.12 -30.51 18.33
N ALA A 106 11.97 -30.16 18.93
CA ALA A 106 11.54 -30.75 20.19
C ALA A 106 11.30 -32.27 20.09
N ILE A 107 10.79 -32.76 18.96
CA ILE A 107 10.63 -34.21 18.70
C ILE A 107 12.00 -34.86 18.56
N LYS A 108 12.90 -34.28 17.75
CA LYS A 108 14.26 -34.83 17.55
C LYS A 108 15.07 -34.89 18.85
N GLU A 109 14.98 -33.88 19.72
CA GLU A 109 15.66 -33.88 21.02
C GLU A 109 15.10 -34.99 21.93
N ARG A 110 13.78 -35.17 21.97
CA ARG A 110 13.16 -36.30 22.72
C ARG A 110 13.59 -37.65 22.18
N GLU A 111 13.66 -37.82 20.85
CA GLU A 111 14.12 -39.06 20.24
C GLU A 111 15.60 -39.32 20.52
N ALA A 112 16.45 -38.28 20.46
CA ALA A 112 17.87 -38.38 20.79
C ALA A 112 18.10 -38.74 22.26
N GLU A 113 17.39 -38.08 23.20
CA GLU A 113 17.43 -38.44 24.62
C GLU A 113 16.98 -39.89 24.87
N GLN A 114 15.94 -40.35 24.17
CA GLN A 114 15.53 -41.75 24.26
C GLN A 114 16.57 -42.73 23.70
N ARG A 115 17.31 -42.37 22.64
CA ARG A 115 18.40 -43.22 22.10
C ARG A 115 19.58 -43.27 23.06
N VAL A 116 20.00 -42.12 23.59
CA VAL A 116 21.08 -42.05 24.60
C VAL A 116 20.70 -42.83 25.85
N LYS A 117 19.43 -42.75 26.30
CA LYS A 117 18.93 -43.55 27.42
C LYS A 117 19.01 -45.06 27.13
N ARG A 118 18.59 -45.50 25.95
CA ARG A 118 18.68 -46.92 25.55
C ARG A 118 20.12 -47.40 25.45
N GLU A 119 21.02 -46.59 24.91
CA GLU A 119 22.46 -46.91 24.84
C GLU A 119 23.09 -47.00 26.23
N LYS A 120 22.71 -46.09 27.15
CA LYS A 120 23.15 -46.14 28.54
C LYS A 120 22.64 -47.39 29.26
N GLU A 121 21.37 -47.75 29.08
CA GLU A 121 20.79 -48.99 29.63
C GLU A 121 21.47 -50.23 29.02
N GLU A 122 21.84 -50.22 27.74
CA GLU A 122 22.58 -51.32 27.11
C GLU A 122 24.02 -51.42 27.62
N GLN A 123 24.70 -50.29 27.84
CA GLN A 123 26.03 -50.25 28.45
C GLN A 123 25.99 -50.74 29.90
N GLU A 124 25.02 -50.31 30.71
CA GLU A 124 24.82 -50.83 32.08
C GLU A 124 24.50 -52.33 32.06
N ARG A 125 23.76 -52.82 31.07
CA ARG A 125 23.50 -54.26 30.90
C ARG A 125 24.72 -55.05 30.43
N LYS A 126 25.62 -54.45 29.63
CA LYS A 126 26.91 -55.05 29.25
C LYS A 126 27.87 -55.06 30.43
N VAL A 127 27.98 -53.97 31.19
CA VAL A 127 28.77 -53.90 32.42
C VAL A 127 28.24 -54.85 33.49
N GLY A 128 26.91 -55.02 33.62
CA GLY A 128 26.31 -56.03 34.50
C GLY A 128 26.55 -57.48 34.04
N LYS A 129 26.83 -57.71 32.75
CA LYS A 129 27.21 -59.02 32.19
C LYS A 129 28.72 -59.27 32.18
N GLU A 130 29.53 -58.21 32.13
CA GLU A 130 31.00 -58.24 32.19
C GLU A 130 31.56 -58.03 33.61
N GLY A 131 30.70 -57.70 34.58
CA GLY A 131 30.99 -57.61 36.01
C GLY A 131 31.22 -58.96 36.70
N GLY A 132 31.95 -59.85 36.03
CA GLY A 132 32.40 -61.16 36.51
C GLY A 132 33.92 -61.35 36.42
N THR A 133 34.70 -60.28 36.27
CA THR A 133 36.17 -60.38 36.34
C THR A 133 36.67 -59.57 37.52
N TRP A 134 36.84 -60.26 38.64
CA TRP A 134 37.55 -59.75 39.82
C TRP A 134 38.96 -59.32 39.42
N VAL A 135 39.23 -58.02 39.45
CA VAL A 135 40.60 -57.51 39.53
C VAL A 135 40.86 -57.19 40.99
N GLU A 136 41.39 -58.18 41.70
CA GLU A 136 41.94 -58.01 43.05
C GLU A 136 43.37 -57.47 42.98
N THR A 137 43.54 -56.33 43.64
CA THR A 137 44.74 -55.86 44.35
C THR A 137 45.96 -55.36 43.56
N LEU A 138 46.32 -54.10 43.85
CA LEU A 138 47.60 -53.62 44.41
C LEU A 138 47.57 -52.08 44.21
N GLY A 139 47.39 -51.24 45.22
CA GLY A 139 48.34 -51.00 46.30
C GLY A 139 48.74 -49.51 46.30
N ASN A 140 48.87 -48.96 47.52
CA ASN A 140 49.65 -47.75 47.87
C ASN A 140 49.17 -46.32 47.55
N LYS A 141 48.86 -45.63 48.66
CA LYS A 141 49.50 -44.38 49.14
C LYS A 141 49.24 -43.04 48.42
N LYS A 142 48.60 -42.13 49.18
CA LYS A 142 48.74 -40.65 49.14
C LYS A 142 50.22 -40.22 49.02
N PRO A 143 50.50 -39.11 48.31
CA PRO A 143 50.69 -37.82 48.99
C PRO A 143 50.04 -36.65 48.21
N LYS A 144 49.27 -35.76 48.85
CA LYS A 144 49.70 -34.44 49.35
C LYS A 144 50.70 -33.70 48.42
N GLY A 145 50.17 -32.81 47.57
CA GLY A 145 50.92 -31.83 46.79
C GLY A 145 50.21 -30.48 46.79
N ARG A 146 50.83 -29.52 47.48
CA ARG A 146 50.44 -28.11 47.66
C ARG A 146 51.29 -27.27 46.71
N LYS A 147 50.70 -26.30 45.99
CA LYS A 147 51.27 -25.01 45.50
C LYS A 147 50.22 -24.36 44.59
N SER A 148 49.51 -23.31 45.01
CA SER A 148 49.94 -21.91 45.19
C SER A 148 50.27 -21.18 43.88
N GLY A 149 49.63 -20.03 43.68
CA GLY A 149 50.06 -18.99 42.74
C GLY A 149 48.86 -18.46 41.95
N SER A 150 48.18 -17.42 42.44
CA SER A 150 48.48 -16.00 42.13
C SER A 150 47.73 -15.58 40.87
N VAL A 151 46.65 -14.78 40.98
CA VAL A 151 46.64 -13.30 40.80
C VAL A 151 47.34 -12.93 39.48
N VAL A 152 46.65 -12.41 38.46
CA VAL A 152 46.42 -10.98 38.15
C VAL A 152 45.34 -10.93 37.04
N GLY A 153 44.21 -10.24 37.19
CA GLY A 153 43.96 -8.86 36.71
C GLY A 153 42.83 -8.89 35.66
N LEU A 154 41.61 -8.44 35.97
CA LEU A 154 41.03 -7.08 35.79
C LEU A 154 40.90 -6.61 34.32
N PRO A 155 39.98 -5.67 34.01
CA PRO A 155 38.98 -5.81 32.96
C PRO A 155 39.31 -4.92 31.74
N VAL A 156 38.65 -5.15 30.61
CA VAL A 156 38.63 -4.16 29.53
C VAL A 156 37.19 -3.75 29.30
N ALA A 157 36.95 -2.48 29.62
CA ALA A 157 35.73 -1.77 29.34
C ALA A 157 35.83 -1.03 27.99
N ALA A 158 34.67 -0.96 27.32
CA ALA A 158 34.17 0.15 26.48
C ALA A 158 34.81 0.39 25.10
N PRO A 159 34.21 1.25 24.23
CA PRO A 159 32.84 1.80 24.15
C PRO A 159 32.20 1.58 22.75
N ASN A 160 30.96 2.05 22.50
CA ASN A 160 30.62 2.97 21.37
C ASN A 160 29.10 3.23 21.21
N THR A 161 28.71 4.47 21.56
CA THR A 161 27.74 5.41 20.93
C THR A 161 26.30 5.00 20.57
N PRO A 162 25.29 5.76 21.05
CA PRO A 162 23.98 5.88 20.39
C PRO A 162 23.97 7.02 19.36
N THR A 163 23.50 6.73 18.15
CA THR A 163 23.22 7.72 17.11
C THR A 163 21.89 8.42 17.41
N ALA A 164 21.95 9.70 17.77
CA ALA A 164 20.81 10.59 17.79
C ALA A 164 20.59 11.17 16.39
N ILE A 165 19.35 11.09 15.91
CA ILE A 165 18.85 11.84 14.74
C ILE A 165 17.84 12.84 15.29
N MET A 166 18.21 14.12 15.31
CA MET A 166 17.38 15.30 15.00
C MET A 166 18.30 16.49 14.79
#